data_AF-A0A7X7FT41-F1
#
_entry.id   AF-A0A7X7FT41-F1
#
_cell.length_a   1.000
_cell.length_b   1.000
_cell.length_c   1.000
_cell.angle_alpha   90.00
_cell.angle_beta   90.00
_cell.angle_gamma   90.00
#
_symmetry.space_group_name_H-M   'P 1'
#
loop_
_entity.id
_entity.type
_entity.pdbx_description
1 polymer ?
#
loop_
_entity_poly.entity_id
_entity_poly.type
_entity_poly.pdbx_seq_one_letter_code
_entity_poly.pdbx_strand_id
1 'polypeptide(L)'
;METWYWTIFALLFGACTGSFLNVVIYRWPRGISLLSPSRSFCPTCSHSIAWYDNLPVLSYLRLGGRCRSCHNPISLQYPLVELATMLVFVMTFDAFFAARQRFGVGDMGDDWVILIAHWLLWAGMIALAVMDLEAYLVDVNVTWSVLLVGLIGHAFWTPLRSKGLEEWIRPSPTQAAFALAVTVGLGVGALLFLRRPQEVLPEQLPDEELPLPPPVEMPRRRVPIGLLVALLLVGGYAVAVSLMGEQPRLRRPPSLVELTAFGQQARASEIDAGAIRLAAGLAITFVGLVLAASRPSPDADQEIVDAIREEAPQSRRNALLELRLLLPAFVLVGALFFLLSSSYGTAFEAHARAVLHWSPVGHWEPVWGLCTALAGWVIGGAIGWMTRIIGTLLLGKEALGMGDVHIMAAAGAVAGWPVVLIGFFLAAVLALLGLIVIHFRRQSRALPYGPWLALGFFIASVYQDRILLFLQARWLFEH
;
A
#
# COMPACT_ATOMS: atom_id res chain seq x y z
N MET A 1 17.94 15.54 16.20
CA MET A 1 18.66 16.15 15.05
C MET A 1 17.75 17.20 14.44
N GLU A 2 18.22 18.12 13.61
CA GLU A 2 17.29 19.12 13.05
C GLU A 2 16.35 18.48 11.99
N THR A 3 15.11 18.17 12.35
CA THR A 3 14.14 17.42 11.52
C THR A 3 13.85 18.02 10.14
N TRP A 4 14.14 19.32 9.95
CA TRP A 4 13.82 20.04 8.72
C TRP A 4 14.59 19.51 7.51
N TYR A 5 15.86 19.10 7.65
CA TYR A 5 16.63 18.64 6.47
C TYR A 5 16.11 17.28 5.96
N TRP A 6 15.73 16.38 6.87
CA TRP A 6 15.06 15.12 6.50
C TRP A 6 13.66 15.34 5.92
N THR A 7 12.95 16.35 6.42
CA THR A 7 11.63 16.72 5.87
C THR A 7 11.77 17.21 4.43
N ILE A 8 12.74 18.08 4.16
CA ILE A 8 13.03 18.56 2.79
C ILE A 8 13.46 17.39 1.90
N PHE A 9 14.32 16.51 2.40
CA PHE A 9 14.74 15.33 1.65
C PHE A 9 13.54 14.45 1.29
N ALA A 10 12.66 14.15 2.25
CA ALA A 10 11.45 13.35 2.02
C ALA A 10 10.52 14.00 0.98
N LEU A 11 10.37 15.34 1.00
CA LEU A 11 9.62 16.06 -0.01
C LEU A 11 10.25 15.93 -1.40
N LEU A 12 11.53 16.24 -1.55
CA LEU A 12 12.20 16.23 -2.85
C LEU A 12 12.27 14.81 -3.43
N PHE A 13 12.60 13.84 -2.59
CA PHE A 13 12.65 12.44 -2.98
C PHE A 13 11.25 11.90 -3.33
N GLY A 14 10.22 12.25 -2.55
CA GLY A 14 8.83 11.92 -2.84
C GLY A 14 8.34 12.55 -4.15
N ALA A 15 8.71 13.79 -4.44
CA ALA A 15 8.37 14.48 -5.69
C ALA A 15 8.99 13.78 -6.91
N CYS A 16 10.29 13.47 -6.83
CA CYS A 16 11.01 12.73 -7.88
C CYS A 16 10.42 11.34 -8.08
N THR A 17 10.10 10.64 -6.99
CA THR A 17 9.47 9.32 -7.04
C THR A 17 8.09 9.41 -7.69
N GLY A 18 7.24 10.35 -7.29
CA GLY A 18 5.92 10.56 -7.89
C GLY A 18 5.99 10.89 -9.38
N SER A 19 7.01 11.64 -9.82
CA SER A 19 7.23 11.91 -11.24
C SER A 19 7.58 10.64 -12.02
N PHE A 20 8.42 9.77 -11.43
CA PHE A 20 8.68 8.43 -11.98
C PHE A 20 7.43 7.53 -11.97
N LEU A 21 6.60 7.59 -10.93
CA LEU A 21 5.36 6.81 -10.85
C LEU A 21 4.41 7.13 -12.01
N ASN A 22 4.33 8.39 -12.47
CA ASN A 22 3.52 8.72 -13.66
C ASN A 22 3.99 7.94 -14.91
N VAL A 23 5.30 7.66 -15.04
CA VAL A 23 5.82 6.82 -16.12
C VAL A 23 5.37 5.37 -15.94
N VAL A 24 5.44 4.85 -14.71
CA VAL A 24 5.00 3.48 -14.38
C VAL A 24 3.51 3.29 -14.64
N ILE A 25 2.68 4.19 -14.13
CA ILE A 25 1.21 4.22 -14.30
C ILE A 25 0.83 4.25 -15.79
N TYR A 26 1.55 5.02 -16.60
CA TYR A 26 1.25 5.10 -18.03
C TYR A 26 1.70 3.85 -18.80
N ARG A 27 2.93 3.38 -18.55
CA ARG A 27 3.61 2.38 -19.41
C ARG A 27 3.22 0.94 -19.11
N TRP A 28 3.13 0.53 -17.85
CA TRP A 28 2.95 -0.88 -17.49
C TRP A 28 1.61 -1.45 -17.99
N PRO A 29 0.46 -0.78 -17.77
CA PRO A 29 -0.83 -1.25 -18.27
C PRO A 29 -0.90 -1.36 -19.81
N ARG A 30 0.02 -0.67 -20.51
CA ARG A 30 0.12 -0.65 -21.97
C ARG A 30 1.21 -1.59 -22.51
N GLY A 31 1.83 -2.40 -21.66
CA GLY A 31 2.92 -3.30 -22.04
C GLY A 31 4.19 -2.59 -22.51
N ILE A 32 4.34 -1.28 -22.25
CA ILE A 32 5.51 -0.50 -22.66
C ILE A 32 6.63 -0.69 -21.63
N SER A 33 7.84 -0.96 -22.11
CA SER A 33 9.02 -1.11 -21.24
C SER A 33 9.39 0.20 -20.52
N LEU A 34 9.82 0.08 -19.26
CA LEU A 34 10.38 1.20 -18.50
C LEU A 34 11.79 1.61 -18.99
N LEU A 35 12.53 0.68 -19.57
CA LEU A 35 13.91 0.90 -20.01
C LEU A 35 14.02 1.39 -21.45
N SER A 36 13.03 1.08 -22.29
CA SER A 36 13.04 1.38 -23.72
C SER A 36 11.66 1.85 -24.18
N PRO A 37 11.48 3.13 -24.57
CA PRO A 37 12.50 4.20 -24.64
C PRO A 37 12.92 4.72 -23.25
N SER A 38 14.20 5.05 -23.08
CA SER A 38 14.77 5.49 -21.79
C SER A 38 14.29 6.87 -21.33
N ARG A 39 13.84 7.72 -22.26
CA ARG A 39 13.36 9.08 -21.95
C ARG A 39 11.83 9.13 -21.90
N SER A 40 11.30 9.97 -21.02
CA SER A 40 9.88 10.34 -21.02
C SER A 40 9.51 11.05 -22.32
N PHE A 41 8.28 10.85 -22.79
CA PHE A 41 7.78 11.42 -24.04
C PHE A 41 6.35 11.91 -23.87
N CYS A 42 5.94 12.86 -24.71
CA CYS A 42 4.55 13.31 -24.75
C CYS A 42 3.68 12.25 -25.43
N PRO A 43 2.54 11.82 -24.85
CA PRO A 43 1.68 10.81 -25.44
C PRO A 43 0.97 11.26 -26.73
N THR A 44 0.93 12.57 -27.01
CA THR A 44 0.24 13.13 -28.19
C THR A 44 1.18 13.32 -29.38
N CYS A 45 2.36 13.90 -29.16
CA CYS A 45 3.30 14.21 -30.25
C CYS A 45 4.56 13.35 -30.25
N SER A 46 4.67 12.42 -29.30
CA SER A 46 5.82 11.52 -29.13
C SER A 46 7.18 12.20 -28.96
N HIS A 47 7.20 13.53 -28.79
CA HIS A 47 8.43 14.28 -28.57
C HIS A 47 9.03 13.94 -27.22
N SER A 48 10.35 13.71 -27.19
CA SER A 48 11.08 13.42 -25.96
C SER A 48 11.07 14.65 -25.04
N ILE A 49 10.72 14.46 -23.77
CA ILE A 49 10.66 15.54 -22.78
C ILE A 49 12.09 15.88 -22.31
N ALA A 50 12.41 17.17 -22.24
CA ALA A 50 13.68 17.64 -21.71
C ALA A 50 13.76 17.39 -20.20
N TRP A 51 14.96 17.16 -19.65
CA TRP A 51 15.10 16.82 -18.23
C TRP A 51 14.55 17.91 -17.29
N TYR A 52 14.69 19.19 -17.63
CA TYR A 52 14.15 20.31 -16.85
C TYR A 52 12.64 20.51 -17.03
N ASP A 53 12.03 19.85 -18.01
CA ASP A 53 10.58 19.76 -18.18
C ASP A 53 9.99 18.56 -17.40
N ASN A 54 10.85 17.77 -16.76
CA ASN A 54 10.50 16.71 -15.80
C ASN A 54 10.77 17.14 -14.34
N LEU A 55 10.94 18.43 -14.04
CA LEU A 55 11.03 18.88 -12.65
C LEU A 55 9.63 18.78 -12.00
N PRO A 56 9.45 17.93 -10.97
CA PRO A 56 8.13 17.63 -10.42
C PRO A 56 7.40 18.88 -9.98
N VAL A 57 6.12 19.01 -10.36
CA VAL A 57 5.18 20.12 -10.14
C VAL A 57 5.62 21.44 -10.79
N LEU A 58 6.89 21.82 -10.66
CA LEU A 58 7.47 23.07 -11.16
C LEU A 58 7.36 23.18 -12.69
N SER A 59 7.68 22.11 -13.42
CA SER A 59 7.57 22.12 -14.89
C SER A 59 6.12 22.31 -15.34
N TYR A 60 5.17 21.66 -14.67
CA TYR A 60 3.73 21.83 -14.95
C TYR A 60 3.29 23.28 -14.76
N LEU A 61 3.67 23.90 -13.64
CA LEU A 61 3.36 25.31 -13.34
C LEU A 61 4.01 26.26 -14.35
N ARG A 62 5.29 26.05 -14.68
CA ARG A 62 6.05 26.90 -15.61
C ARG A 62 5.52 26.82 -17.05
N LEU A 63 5.12 25.63 -17.49
CA LEU A 63 4.56 25.40 -18.81
C LEU A 63 3.06 25.77 -18.89
N GLY A 64 2.45 26.17 -17.78
CA GLY A 64 1.01 26.45 -17.73
C GLY A 64 0.15 25.22 -18.03
N GLY A 65 0.64 24.02 -17.69
CA GLY A 65 -0.05 22.75 -17.93
C GLY A 65 -0.14 22.35 -19.40
N ARG A 66 0.84 22.72 -20.24
CA ARG A 66 0.85 22.39 -21.68
C ARG A 66 2.17 21.79 -22.11
N CYS A 67 2.14 20.90 -23.09
CA CYS A 67 3.35 20.39 -23.73
C CYS A 67 4.11 21.53 -24.42
N ARG A 68 5.44 21.59 -24.25
CA ARG A 68 6.30 22.59 -24.91
C ARG A 68 6.24 22.55 -26.43
N SER A 69 6.14 21.34 -27.02
CA SER A 69 6.21 21.16 -28.47
C SER A 69 4.82 21.30 -29.12
N CYS A 70 3.85 20.46 -28.74
CA CYS A 70 2.53 20.44 -29.37
C CYS A 70 1.48 21.30 -28.68
N HIS A 71 1.78 21.90 -27.52
CA HIS A 71 0.85 22.76 -26.76
C HIS A 71 -0.43 22.07 -26.25
N ASN A 72 -0.57 20.76 -26.46
CA ASN A 72 -1.65 19.95 -25.91
C ASN A 72 -1.63 19.99 -24.37
N PRO A 73 -2.78 20.05 -23.69
CA PRO A 73 -2.82 20.10 -22.24
C PRO A 73 -2.24 18.84 -21.60
N ILE A 74 -1.54 19.02 -20.48
CA ILE A 74 -1.03 17.95 -19.63
C ILE A 74 -2.10 17.66 -18.56
N SER A 75 -2.37 16.38 -18.30
CA SER A 75 -3.36 15.97 -17.29
C SER A 75 -2.98 16.45 -15.89
N LEU A 76 -3.97 16.86 -15.10
CA LEU A 76 -3.78 17.27 -13.70
C LEU A 76 -3.35 16.10 -12.80
N GLN A 77 -3.55 14.86 -13.24
CA GLN A 77 -3.06 13.66 -12.55
C GLN A 77 -1.56 13.74 -12.27
N TYR A 78 -0.76 14.18 -13.24
CA TYR A 78 0.70 14.21 -13.13
C TYR A 78 1.18 14.98 -11.88
N PRO A 79 0.87 16.29 -11.73
CA PRO A 79 1.27 17.02 -10.53
C PRO A 79 0.53 16.58 -9.26
N LEU A 80 -0.65 15.95 -9.35
CA LEU A 80 -1.35 15.43 -8.17
C LEU A 80 -0.69 14.16 -7.63
N VAL A 81 -0.22 13.24 -8.48
CA VAL A 81 0.54 12.06 -8.08
C VAL A 81 1.87 12.47 -7.44
N GLU A 82 2.53 13.49 -8.01
CA GLU A 82 3.75 14.06 -7.43
C GLU A 82 3.49 14.60 -6.01
N LEU A 83 2.44 15.42 -5.83
CA LEU A 83 2.09 15.97 -4.51
C LEU A 83 1.61 14.93 -3.50
N ALA A 84 0.83 13.93 -3.95
CA ALA A 84 0.40 12.84 -3.09
C ALA A 84 1.60 12.03 -2.59
N THR A 85 2.57 11.74 -3.47
CA THR A 85 3.80 11.02 -3.10
C THR A 85 4.66 11.83 -2.14
N MET A 86 4.82 13.14 -2.37
CA MET A 86 5.48 14.07 -1.44
C MET A 86 4.86 14.01 -0.05
N LEU A 87 3.52 14.14 0.02
CA LEU A 87 2.79 14.16 1.28
C LEU A 87 2.95 12.83 2.04
N VAL A 88 2.70 11.71 1.36
CA VAL A 88 2.78 10.37 1.97
C VAL A 88 4.20 10.05 2.44
N PHE A 89 5.24 10.46 1.71
CA PHE A 89 6.62 10.23 2.12
C PHE A 89 6.98 11.03 3.37
N VAL A 90 6.62 12.31 3.43
CA VAL A 90 6.83 13.14 4.62
C VAL A 90 6.01 12.63 5.80
N MET A 91 4.77 12.21 5.58
CA MET A 91 3.94 11.62 6.64
C MET A 91 4.52 10.30 7.17
N THR A 92 5.12 9.47 6.31
CA THR A 92 5.80 8.25 6.76
C THR A 92 7.02 8.58 7.61
N PHE A 93 7.85 9.53 7.16
CA PHE A 93 8.98 10.03 7.95
C PHE A 93 8.52 10.62 9.29
N ASP A 94 7.44 11.39 9.27
CA ASP A 94 6.85 12.00 10.46
C ASP A 94 6.38 10.92 11.44
N ALA A 95 5.57 9.96 10.98
CA ALA A 95 5.09 8.86 11.81
C ALA A 95 6.22 8.03 12.44
N PHE A 96 7.33 7.82 11.73
CA PHE A 96 8.42 6.98 12.21
C PHE A 96 9.40 7.74 13.13
N PHE A 97 9.79 8.97 12.77
CA PHE A 97 10.93 9.64 13.41
C PHE A 97 10.61 10.98 14.08
N ALA A 98 9.66 11.76 13.54
CA ALA A 98 9.35 13.08 14.10
C ALA A 98 8.22 12.99 15.14
N ALA A 99 7.04 12.50 14.78
CA ALA A 99 5.93 12.22 15.70
C ALA A 99 6.06 10.88 16.45
N ARG A 100 6.96 9.99 16.00
CA ARG A 100 7.29 8.69 16.66
C ARG A 100 6.04 7.89 17.08
N GLN A 101 5.06 7.85 16.18
CA GLN A 101 3.81 7.11 16.38
C GLN A 101 4.00 5.60 16.26
N ARG A 102 5.08 5.18 15.59
CA ARG A 102 5.37 3.77 15.34
C ARG A 102 6.43 3.23 16.30
N PHE A 103 6.04 2.26 17.11
CA PHE A 103 6.91 1.59 18.08
C PHE A 103 7.84 0.60 17.38
N GLY A 104 8.94 0.28 18.05
CA GLY A 104 10.01 -0.57 17.50
C GLY A 104 10.91 0.13 16.48
N VAL A 105 10.61 1.39 16.12
CA VAL A 105 11.46 2.26 15.30
C VAL A 105 12.22 3.23 16.23
N GLY A 106 13.54 3.13 16.19
CA GLY A 106 14.52 3.97 16.88
C GLY A 106 14.86 5.24 16.08
N ASP A 107 16.15 5.59 16.04
CA ASP A 107 16.59 6.80 15.33
C ASP A 107 16.84 6.55 13.84
N MET A 108 16.71 7.63 13.06
CA MET A 108 16.92 7.64 11.62
C MET A 108 18.25 7.03 11.17
N GLY A 109 19.33 7.24 11.93
CA GLY A 109 20.67 6.73 11.58
C GLY A 109 20.75 5.20 11.48
N ASP A 110 19.94 4.50 12.27
CA ASP A 110 19.93 3.04 12.35
C ASP A 110 18.76 2.44 11.54
N ASP A 111 17.62 3.13 11.51
CA ASP A 111 16.35 2.58 11.02
C ASP A 111 15.87 3.19 9.68
N TRP A 112 16.75 3.86 8.94
CA TRP A 112 16.42 4.38 7.61
C TRP A 112 15.98 3.29 6.62
N VAL A 113 16.43 2.04 6.80
CA VAL A 113 16.08 0.92 5.92
C VAL A 113 14.57 0.66 5.93
N ILE A 114 13.94 0.67 7.11
CA ILE A 114 12.49 0.44 7.21
C ILE A 114 11.70 1.61 6.64
N LEU A 115 12.23 2.84 6.70
CA LEU A 115 11.63 4.00 6.04
C LEU A 115 11.60 3.83 4.53
N ILE A 116 12.72 3.44 3.92
CA ILE A 116 12.80 3.23 2.47
C ILE A 116 11.86 2.10 2.04
N ALA A 117 11.80 1.01 2.81
CA ALA A 117 10.87 -0.09 2.52
C ALA A 117 9.40 0.41 2.51
N HIS A 118 9.02 1.25 3.48
CA HIS A 118 7.67 1.83 3.53
C HIS A 118 7.42 2.87 2.42
N TRP A 119 8.41 3.70 2.08
CA TRP A 119 8.30 4.61 0.93
C TRP A 119 8.09 3.86 -0.39
N LEU A 120 8.79 2.75 -0.60
CA LEU A 120 8.60 1.91 -1.78
C LEU A 120 7.23 1.18 -1.76
N LEU A 121 6.77 0.72 -0.59
CA LEU A 121 5.40 0.23 -0.42
C LEU A 121 4.40 1.29 -0.86
N TRP A 122 4.48 2.50 -0.31
CA TRP A 122 3.50 3.56 -0.60
C TRP A 122 3.60 4.07 -2.03
N ALA A 123 4.78 4.08 -2.64
CA ALA A 123 4.93 4.34 -4.06
C ALA A 123 4.18 3.30 -4.91
N GLY A 124 4.29 2.01 -4.56
CA GLY A 124 3.52 0.94 -5.18
C GLY A 124 2.01 1.09 -4.96
N MET A 125 1.58 1.39 -3.73
CA MET A 125 0.16 1.61 -3.40
C MET A 125 -0.44 2.81 -4.14
N ILE A 126 0.29 3.92 -4.26
CA ILE A 126 -0.13 5.09 -5.04
C ILE A 126 -0.25 4.71 -6.52
N ALA A 127 0.73 4.00 -7.09
CA ALA A 127 0.66 3.56 -8.48
C ALA A 127 -0.57 2.67 -8.73
N LEU A 128 -0.80 1.67 -7.88
CA LEU A 128 -1.96 0.78 -7.96
C LEU A 128 -3.27 1.52 -7.77
N ALA A 129 -3.35 2.46 -6.82
CA ALA A 129 -4.55 3.28 -6.62
C ALA A 129 -4.87 4.12 -7.86
N VAL A 130 -3.88 4.69 -8.53
CA VAL A 130 -4.11 5.50 -9.74
C VAL A 130 -4.47 4.61 -10.93
N MET A 131 -3.79 3.46 -11.12
CA MET A 131 -4.15 2.48 -12.15
C MET A 131 -5.58 1.96 -11.97
N ASP A 132 -6.00 1.69 -10.73
CA ASP A 132 -7.35 1.24 -10.42
C ASP A 132 -8.39 2.36 -10.64
N LEU A 133 -8.07 3.61 -10.28
CA LEU A 133 -8.93 4.77 -10.55
C LEU A 133 -9.13 5.08 -12.03
N GLU A 134 -8.16 4.73 -12.89
CA GLU A 134 -8.19 5.06 -14.32
C GLU A 134 -8.65 3.91 -15.20
N ALA A 135 -8.26 2.69 -14.85
CA ALA A 135 -8.41 1.53 -15.71
C ALA A 135 -8.98 0.30 -14.98
N TYR A 136 -9.39 0.42 -13.71
CA TYR A 136 -9.88 -0.70 -12.89
C TYR A 136 -8.92 -1.90 -12.91
N LEU A 137 -7.62 -1.60 -12.95
CA LEU A 137 -6.55 -2.57 -13.14
C LEU A 137 -5.59 -2.51 -11.96
N VAL A 138 -5.29 -3.70 -11.43
CA VAL A 138 -4.23 -3.90 -10.44
C VAL A 138 -3.10 -4.68 -11.09
N ASP A 139 -1.98 -4.02 -11.35
CA ASP A 139 -0.82 -4.64 -11.99
C ASP A 139 -0.06 -5.53 -10.99
N VAL A 140 0.00 -6.83 -11.29
CA VAL A 140 0.63 -7.83 -10.43
C VAL A 140 2.15 -7.64 -10.35
N ASN A 141 2.80 -7.03 -11.33
CA ASN A 141 4.24 -6.75 -11.27
C ASN A 141 4.56 -5.73 -10.17
N VAL A 142 3.67 -4.77 -9.94
CA VAL A 142 3.81 -3.82 -8.82
C VAL A 142 3.74 -4.56 -7.48
N THR A 143 2.76 -5.47 -7.32
CA THR A 143 2.57 -6.20 -6.06
C THR A 143 3.74 -7.15 -5.78
N TRP A 144 4.29 -7.82 -6.81
CA TRP A 144 5.52 -8.61 -6.68
C TRP A 144 6.74 -7.76 -6.33
N SER A 145 6.86 -6.56 -6.90
CA SER A 145 7.94 -5.63 -6.56
C SER A 145 7.88 -5.21 -5.10
N VAL A 146 6.67 -4.94 -4.58
CA VAL A 146 6.46 -4.60 -3.16
C VAL A 146 6.74 -5.80 -2.24
N LEU A 147 6.39 -7.03 -2.64
CA LEU A 147 6.79 -8.23 -1.89
C LEU A 147 8.32 -8.32 -1.76
N LEU A 148 9.04 -8.12 -2.87
CA LEU A 148 10.50 -8.16 -2.87
C LEU A 148 11.08 -7.08 -1.94
N VAL A 149 10.50 -5.88 -1.94
CA VAL A 149 10.86 -4.80 -1.00
C VAL A 149 10.66 -5.24 0.45
N GLY A 150 9.57 -5.94 0.78
CA GLY A 150 9.32 -6.45 2.12
C GLY A 150 10.35 -7.48 2.56
N LEU A 151 10.65 -8.45 1.69
CA LEU A 151 11.65 -9.48 1.93
C LEU A 151 13.04 -8.87 2.16
N ILE A 152 13.49 -7.97 1.28
CA ILE A 152 14.79 -7.32 1.40
C ILE A 152 14.81 -6.39 2.62
N GLY A 153 13.81 -5.52 2.77
CA GLY A 153 13.74 -4.54 3.84
C GLY A 153 13.80 -5.18 5.23
N HIS A 154 13.00 -6.21 5.48
CA HIS A 154 13.02 -6.90 6.77
C HIS A 154 14.27 -7.76 6.95
N ALA A 155 14.80 -8.36 5.88
CA ALA A 155 16.07 -9.06 5.96
C ALA A 155 17.16 -8.12 6.49
N PHE A 156 17.29 -6.89 5.96
CA PHE A 156 18.36 -5.94 6.30
C PHE A 156 18.14 -5.08 7.55
N TRP A 157 16.91 -4.92 8.02
CA TRP A 157 16.63 -4.00 9.11
C TRP A 157 16.55 -4.66 10.49
N THR A 158 15.90 -5.82 10.62
CA THR A 158 15.38 -6.40 11.89
C THR A 158 16.37 -6.40 13.09
N PRO A 159 16.40 -5.34 13.91
CA PRO A 159 17.43 -5.19 14.93
C PRO A 159 16.97 -5.76 16.29
N LEU A 160 17.87 -6.31 17.10
CA LEU A 160 17.55 -6.93 18.40
C LEU A 160 16.78 -6.01 19.36
N ARG A 161 16.97 -4.69 19.26
CA ARG A 161 16.25 -3.68 20.06
C ARG A 161 14.77 -3.57 19.74
N SER A 162 14.31 -4.09 18.60
CA SER A 162 12.89 -4.17 18.29
C SER A 162 12.20 -5.41 18.90
N LYS A 163 12.87 -6.09 19.87
CA LYS A 163 12.33 -7.15 20.74
C LYS A 163 11.94 -6.60 22.13
N GLY A 164 10.97 -7.24 22.79
CA GLY A 164 10.37 -6.87 24.08
C GLY A 164 9.36 -5.71 23.96
N LEU A 165 8.32 -5.69 24.81
CA LEU A 165 7.26 -4.68 25.14
C LEU A 165 7.03 -3.40 24.28
N GLU A 166 7.99 -2.89 23.51
CA GLU A 166 7.95 -1.82 22.50
C GLU A 166 8.16 -2.36 21.06
N GLU A 167 7.70 -3.58 20.78
CA GLU A 167 8.14 -4.36 19.61
C GLU A 167 7.64 -3.86 18.25
N TRP A 168 8.53 -4.00 17.26
CA TRP A 168 8.09 -4.11 15.88
C TRP A 168 7.44 -5.48 15.68
N ILE A 169 6.37 -5.54 14.89
CA ILE A 169 5.61 -6.79 14.70
C ILE A 169 6.51 -7.86 14.08
N ARG A 170 6.65 -8.97 14.81
CA ARG A 170 7.46 -10.14 14.45
C ARG A 170 6.61 -11.39 14.63
N PRO A 171 6.73 -12.40 13.75
CA PRO A 171 6.01 -13.64 13.93
C PRO A 171 6.66 -14.47 15.03
N SER A 172 5.85 -15.24 15.78
CA SER A 172 6.38 -16.30 16.65
C SER A 172 7.05 -17.41 15.81
N PRO A 173 7.92 -18.27 16.38
CA PRO A 173 8.52 -19.37 15.64
C PRO A 173 7.50 -20.30 14.98
N THR A 174 6.35 -20.51 15.63
CA THR A 174 5.24 -21.29 15.10
C THR A 174 4.57 -20.58 13.92
N GLN A 175 4.29 -19.28 14.04
CA GLN A 175 3.76 -18.47 12.94
C GLN A 175 4.70 -18.44 11.73
N ALA A 176 6.01 -18.33 11.95
CA ALA A 176 7.02 -18.39 10.89
C ALA A 176 7.01 -19.76 10.18
N ALA A 177 6.90 -20.86 10.93
CA ALA A 177 6.81 -22.20 10.36
C ALA A 177 5.51 -22.40 9.55
N PHE A 178 4.37 -21.91 10.04
CA PHE A 178 3.10 -21.95 9.32
C PHE A 178 3.15 -21.12 8.03
N ALA A 179 3.72 -19.90 8.08
CA ALA A 179 3.90 -19.08 6.89
C ALA A 179 4.74 -19.80 5.83
N LEU A 180 5.84 -20.44 6.23
CA LEU A 180 6.66 -21.24 5.32
C LEU A 180 5.89 -22.41 4.72
N ALA A 181 5.14 -23.16 5.53
CA ALA A 181 4.32 -24.28 5.07
C ALA A 181 3.26 -23.83 4.04
N VAL A 182 2.60 -22.70 4.28
CA VAL A 182 1.65 -22.11 3.32
C VAL A 182 2.35 -21.72 2.03
N THR A 183 3.47 -21.00 2.10
CA THR A 183 4.22 -20.58 0.90
C THR A 183 4.64 -21.78 0.04
N VAL A 184 5.18 -22.84 0.66
CA VAL A 184 5.56 -24.07 -0.04
C VAL A 184 4.32 -24.73 -0.66
N GLY A 185 3.22 -24.80 0.08
CA GLY A 185 1.98 -25.39 -0.40
C GLY A 185 1.35 -24.62 -1.56
N LEU A 186 1.39 -23.29 -1.53
CA LEU A 186 0.98 -22.45 -2.66
C LEU A 186 1.84 -22.70 -3.90
N GLY A 187 3.16 -22.84 -3.73
CA GLY A 187 4.08 -23.19 -4.81
C GLY A 187 3.76 -24.56 -5.43
N VAL A 188 3.50 -25.58 -4.61
CA VAL A 188 3.07 -26.90 -5.07
C VAL A 188 1.71 -26.83 -5.78
N GLY A 189 0.75 -26.10 -5.20
CA GLY A 189 -0.57 -25.88 -5.82
C GLY A 189 -0.45 -25.23 -7.19
N ALA A 190 0.35 -24.18 -7.31
CA ALA A 190 0.65 -23.52 -8.57
C ALA A 190 1.23 -24.50 -9.60
N LEU A 191 2.22 -25.31 -9.23
CA LEU A 191 2.83 -26.31 -10.12
C LEU A 191 1.86 -27.40 -10.58
N LEU A 192 0.95 -27.83 -9.71
CA LEU A 192 -0.02 -28.90 -9.99
C LEU A 192 -1.23 -28.42 -10.78
N PHE A 193 -1.69 -27.18 -10.56
CA PHE A 193 -2.99 -26.72 -11.03
C PHE A 193 -2.94 -25.54 -12.02
N LEU A 194 -1.85 -24.77 -12.10
CA LEU A 194 -1.69 -23.70 -13.09
C LEU A 194 -1.14 -24.19 -14.43
N ARG A 195 -0.90 -25.50 -14.62
CA ARG A 195 -0.59 -26.10 -15.93
C ARG A 195 -1.83 -26.25 -16.81
N ARG A 196 -2.62 -25.17 -16.98
CA ARG A 196 -3.59 -25.11 -18.07
C ARG A 196 -2.94 -24.35 -19.24
N PRO A 197 -2.97 -24.91 -20.46
CA PRO A 197 -2.68 -24.13 -21.64
C PRO A 197 -3.59 -22.91 -21.62
N GLN A 198 -3.01 -21.73 -21.72
CA GLN A 198 -3.74 -20.49 -21.90
C GLN A 198 -4.65 -20.69 -23.12
N GLU A 199 -5.97 -20.53 -22.94
CA GLU A 199 -6.85 -20.35 -24.09
C GLU A 199 -6.28 -19.16 -24.86
N VAL A 200 -5.87 -19.43 -26.10
CA VAL A 200 -5.37 -18.43 -27.03
C VAL A 200 -6.47 -17.38 -27.11
N LEU A 201 -6.21 -16.19 -26.56
CA LEU A 201 -7.08 -15.04 -26.79
C LEU A 201 -7.26 -14.94 -28.31
N PRO A 202 -8.49 -14.67 -28.79
CA PRO A 202 -8.70 -14.38 -30.20
C PRO A 202 -7.64 -13.38 -30.64
N GLU A 203 -6.97 -13.74 -31.72
CA GLU A 203 -5.99 -12.92 -32.43
C GLU A 203 -6.48 -11.47 -32.40
N GLN A 204 -5.69 -10.58 -31.80
CA GLN A 204 -5.98 -9.16 -31.72
C GLN A 204 -6.40 -8.72 -33.11
N LEU A 205 -7.62 -8.18 -33.22
CA LEU A 205 -8.10 -7.55 -34.45
C LEU A 205 -6.95 -6.66 -34.97
N PRO A 206 -6.63 -6.73 -36.28
CA PRO A 206 -5.56 -5.92 -36.85
C PRO A 206 -5.76 -4.49 -36.40
N ASP A 207 -4.69 -3.84 -35.95
CA ASP A 207 -4.65 -2.47 -35.47
C ASP A 207 -5.40 -1.56 -36.45
N GLU A 208 -6.72 -1.43 -36.25
CA GLU A 208 -7.50 -0.41 -36.91
C GLU A 208 -7.03 0.86 -36.20
N GLU A 209 -6.24 1.67 -36.91
CA GLU A 209 -5.80 2.99 -36.45
C GLU A 209 -7.05 3.76 -36.04
N LEU A 210 -7.41 3.67 -34.75
CA LEU A 210 -8.48 4.42 -34.15
C LEU A 210 -8.18 5.88 -34.48
N PRO A 211 -9.05 6.56 -35.26
CA PRO A 211 -8.77 7.91 -35.69
C PRO A 211 -8.51 8.75 -34.45
N LEU A 212 -7.34 9.42 -34.43
CA LEU A 212 -6.96 10.29 -33.34
C LEU A 212 -8.16 11.17 -32.99
N PRO A 213 -8.65 11.15 -31.74
CA PRO A 213 -9.80 11.95 -31.37
C PRO A 213 -9.50 13.40 -31.77
N PRO A 214 -10.44 14.11 -32.41
CA PRO A 214 -10.22 15.47 -32.84
C PRO A 214 -9.75 16.30 -31.64
N PRO A 215 -8.77 17.19 -31.81
CA PRO A 215 -8.25 17.98 -30.71
C PRO A 215 -9.40 18.72 -30.05
N VAL A 216 -9.74 18.32 -28.82
CA VAL A 216 -10.78 18.98 -28.05
C VAL A 216 -10.26 20.35 -27.68
N GLU A 217 -10.79 21.40 -28.31
CA GLU A 217 -10.49 22.78 -27.95
C GLU A 217 -11.06 23.09 -26.56
N MET A 218 -10.25 22.82 -25.54
CA MET A 218 -10.58 23.12 -24.16
C MET A 218 -10.26 24.58 -23.85
N PRO A 219 -11.12 25.26 -23.07
CA PRO A 219 -10.94 26.68 -22.76
C PRO A 219 -9.59 26.94 -22.09
N ARG A 220 -8.89 27.97 -22.55
CA ARG A 220 -7.66 28.48 -21.92
C ARG A 220 -7.95 28.85 -20.46
N ARG A 221 -7.49 28.06 -19.48
CA ARG A 221 -7.47 28.50 -18.08
C ARG A 221 -6.21 28.13 -17.33
N ARG A 222 -5.91 29.06 -16.42
CA ARG A 222 -4.82 29.14 -15.44
C ARG A 222 -4.72 27.85 -14.62
N VAL A 223 -3.55 27.66 -13.98
CA VAL A 223 -3.33 26.62 -12.98
C VAL A 223 -4.59 26.44 -12.13
N PRO A 224 -5.18 25.24 -12.05
CA PRO A 224 -6.43 25.06 -11.34
C PRO A 224 -6.21 25.43 -9.88
N ILE A 225 -7.12 26.21 -9.30
CA ILE A 225 -7.05 26.66 -7.89
C ILE A 225 -6.81 25.47 -6.96
N GLY A 226 -7.40 24.31 -7.25
CA GLY A 226 -7.19 23.08 -6.51
C GLY A 226 -5.72 22.62 -6.44
N LEU A 227 -4.91 22.82 -7.49
CA LEU A 227 -3.49 22.48 -7.46
C LEU A 227 -2.69 23.43 -6.55
N LEU A 228 -3.03 24.73 -6.56
CA LEU A 228 -2.40 25.70 -5.65
C LEU A 228 -2.77 25.40 -4.19
N VAL A 229 -4.03 25.03 -3.94
CA VAL A 229 -4.48 24.59 -2.60
C VAL A 229 -3.73 23.33 -2.17
N ALA A 230 -3.59 22.33 -3.03
CA ALA A 230 -2.83 21.12 -2.72
C ALA A 230 -1.37 21.43 -2.39
N LEU A 231 -0.72 22.31 -3.17
CA LEU A 231 0.64 22.78 -2.88
C LEU A 231 0.77 23.45 -1.52
N LEU A 232 -0.17 24.34 -1.17
CA LEU A 232 -0.19 25.02 0.12
C LEU A 232 -0.41 24.05 1.28
N LEU A 233 -1.27 23.04 1.11
CA LEU A 233 -1.52 22.02 2.12
C LEU A 233 -0.29 21.15 2.36
N VAL A 234 0.38 20.67 1.30
CA VAL A 234 1.62 19.88 1.41
C VAL A 234 2.75 20.72 2.01
N GLY A 235 2.92 21.96 1.55
CA GLY A 235 3.92 22.89 2.11
C GLY A 235 3.65 23.21 3.58
N GLY A 236 2.38 23.47 3.94
CA GLY A 236 1.96 23.72 5.32
C GLY A 236 2.20 22.53 6.23
N TYR A 237 1.94 21.30 5.75
CA TYR A 237 2.26 20.07 6.48
C TYR A 237 3.77 19.97 6.77
N ALA A 238 4.61 20.16 5.75
CA ALA A 238 6.07 20.08 5.90
C ALA A 238 6.64 21.14 6.84
N VAL A 239 6.11 22.36 6.80
CA VAL A 239 6.45 23.42 7.76
C VAL A 239 6.05 22.98 9.17
N ALA A 240 4.86 22.41 9.37
CA ALA A 240 4.43 21.92 10.68
C ALA A 240 5.34 20.80 11.23
N VAL A 241 5.81 19.87 10.39
CA VAL A 241 6.80 18.85 10.80
C VAL A 241 8.12 19.50 11.20
N SER A 242 8.59 20.47 10.42
CA SER A 242 9.89 21.12 10.62
C SER A 242 9.92 22.00 11.88
N LEU A 243 8.80 22.67 12.19
CA LEU A 243 8.72 23.59 13.33
C LEU A 243 8.46 22.89 14.67
N MET A 244 7.69 21.80 14.67
CA MET A 244 7.29 21.12 15.92
C MET A 244 8.35 20.16 16.45
N GLY A 245 9.44 19.93 15.71
CA GLY A 245 10.57 19.10 16.14
C GLY A 245 10.23 17.62 16.37
N GLU A 246 11.21 16.88 16.90
CA GLU A 246 11.02 15.49 17.32
C GLU A 246 10.27 15.44 18.66
N GLN A 247 9.21 14.66 18.73
CA GLN A 247 8.53 14.34 19.99
C GLN A 247 9.39 13.37 20.83
N PRO A 248 9.34 13.43 22.17
CA PRO A 248 10.08 12.51 23.02
C PRO A 248 9.64 11.06 22.75
N ARG A 249 10.58 10.11 22.86
CA ARG A 249 10.23 8.68 22.78
C ARG A 249 9.26 8.34 23.89
N LEU A 250 8.12 7.74 23.53
CA LEU A 250 7.35 6.94 24.48
C LEU A 250 8.22 5.73 24.85
N ARG A 251 8.77 5.77 26.07
CA ARG A 251 9.79 4.82 26.56
C ARG A 251 9.23 3.50 27.06
N ARG A 252 7.90 3.32 27.13
CA ARG A 252 7.13 2.08 27.42
C ARG A 252 5.67 2.27 26.96
N PRO A 253 4.96 1.22 26.49
CA PRO A 253 3.51 1.26 26.52
C PRO A 253 3.04 1.41 27.98
N PRO A 254 2.03 2.24 28.27
CA PRO A 254 1.52 2.37 29.64
C PRO A 254 1.03 1.01 30.15
N SER A 255 1.43 0.65 31.37
CA SER A 255 0.97 -0.56 32.06
C SER A 255 -0.56 -0.53 32.30
N LEU A 256 -1.20 -1.68 32.54
CA LEU A 256 -2.65 -1.76 32.86
C LEU A 256 -3.08 -0.82 34.01
N VAL A 257 -2.19 -0.61 34.98
CA VAL A 257 -2.38 0.33 36.09
C VAL A 257 -2.22 1.78 35.63
N GLU A 258 -1.23 2.05 34.78
CA GLU A 258 -1.05 3.36 34.18
C GLU A 258 -2.14 3.70 33.18
N LEU A 259 -2.79 2.74 32.52
CA LEU A 259 -3.93 2.92 31.59
C LEU A 259 -5.24 3.24 32.30
N THR A 260 -5.47 2.63 33.47
CA THR A 260 -6.63 2.97 34.33
C THR A 260 -6.41 4.32 35.03
N ALA A 261 -5.17 4.61 35.43
CA ALA A 261 -4.76 5.95 35.85
C ALA A 261 -4.75 6.96 34.68
N PHE A 262 -4.37 6.57 33.46
CA PHE A 262 -4.47 7.36 32.22
C PHE A 262 -5.93 7.61 31.90
N GLY A 263 -6.85 6.69 32.17
CA GLY A 263 -8.28 6.94 32.04
C GLY A 263 -8.75 8.13 32.90
N GLN A 264 -8.09 8.37 34.04
CA GLN A 264 -8.32 9.54 34.90
C GLN A 264 -7.41 10.74 34.60
N GLN A 265 -6.17 10.53 34.12
CA GLN A 265 -5.15 11.56 33.90
C GLN A 265 -5.06 12.04 32.45
N ALA A 266 -5.51 11.25 31.46
CA ALA A 266 -5.74 11.66 30.07
C ALA A 266 -6.95 12.59 29.90
N ARG A 267 -7.75 12.78 30.97
CA ARG A 267 -8.63 13.96 31.05
C ARG A 267 -7.83 15.28 31.15
N ALA A 268 -6.57 15.24 31.59
CA ALA A 268 -5.64 16.36 31.54
C ALA A 268 -4.80 16.32 30.24
N SER A 269 -5.47 16.63 29.13
CA SER A 269 -4.99 17.42 27.98
C SER A 269 -3.48 17.59 27.73
N GLU A 270 -2.74 16.52 27.42
CA GLU A 270 -1.65 16.65 26.45
C GLU A 270 -2.15 16.14 25.11
N ILE A 271 -2.66 17.08 24.31
CA ILE A 271 -2.95 16.84 22.91
C ILE A 271 -1.64 16.47 22.22
N ASP A 272 -1.51 15.22 21.77
CA ASP A 272 -0.36 14.81 20.97
C ASP A 272 -0.37 15.53 19.62
N ALA A 273 0.41 16.60 19.55
CA ALA A 273 0.55 17.44 18.37
C ALA A 273 1.01 16.66 17.13
N GLY A 274 1.84 15.61 17.32
CA GLY A 274 2.29 14.75 16.23
C GLY A 274 1.14 13.92 15.66
N ALA A 275 0.33 13.32 16.52
CA ALA A 275 -0.86 12.59 16.09
C ALA A 275 -1.91 13.49 15.43
N ILE A 276 -2.14 14.71 15.93
CA ILE A 276 -3.06 15.67 15.28
C ILE A 276 -2.55 16.07 13.90
N ARG A 277 -1.26 16.38 13.77
CA ARG A 277 -0.67 16.75 12.49
C ARG A 277 -0.83 15.63 11.47
N LEU A 278 -0.49 14.39 11.84
CA LEU A 278 -0.68 13.22 10.99
C LEU A 278 -2.16 13.04 10.57
N ALA A 279 -3.10 13.25 11.50
CA ALA A 279 -4.52 13.21 11.19
C ALA A 279 -4.93 14.29 10.17
N ALA A 280 -4.34 15.49 10.24
CA ALA A 280 -4.56 16.53 9.23
C ALA A 280 -3.99 16.12 7.85
N GLY A 281 -2.80 15.51 7.80
CA GLY A 281 -2.23 14.94 6.56
C GLY A 281 -3.12 13.85 5.95
N LEU A 282 -3.69 13.00 6.79
CA LEU A 282 -4.63 11.95 6.37
C LEU A 282 -5.95 12.53 5.85
N ALA A 283 -6.46 13.59 6.48
CA ALA A 283 -7.64 14.31 5.98
C ALA A 283 -7.38 14.93 4.60
N ILE A 284 -6.20 15.53 4.39
CA ILE A 284 -5.79 16.05 3.06
C ILE A 284 -5.79 14.91 2.03
N THR A 285 -5.21 13.76 2.39
CA THR A 285 -5.13 12.58 1.50
C THR A 285 -6.51 12.02 1.18
N PHE A 286 -7.39 11.88 2.18
CA PHE A 286 -8.76 11.42 2.01
C PHE A 286 -9.56 12.35 1.09
N VAL A 287 -9.52 13.66 1.33
CA VAL A 287 -10.21 14.65 0.49
C VAL A 287 -9.67 14.60 -0.94
N GLY A 288 -8.35 14.53 -1.11
CA GLY A 288 -7.72 14.39 -2.43
C GLY A 288 -8.20 13.15 -3.17
N LEU A 289 -8.27 12.00 -2.48
CA LEU A 289 -8.76 10.75 -3.03
C LEU A 289 -10.24 10.82 -3.41
N VAL A 290 -11.11 11.33 -2.53
CA VAL A 290 -12.54 11.52 -2.82
C VAL A 290 -12.73 12.38 -4.06
N LEU A 291 -11.97 13.48 -4.19
CA LEU A 291 -12.04 14.37 -5.35
C LEU A 291 -11.56 13.68 -6.64
N ALA A 292 -10.54 12.82 -6.57
CA ALA A 292 -10.08 12.03 -7.70
C ALA A 292 -11.13 10.99 -8.11
N ALA A 293 -11.70 10.26 -7.15
CA ALA A 293 -12.74 9.26 -7.36
C ALA A 293 -14.06 9.87 -7.87
N SER A 294 -14.33 11.15 -7.57
CA SER A 294 -15.54 11.86 -7.99
C SER A 294 -15.53 12.33 -9.45
N ARG A 295 -14.48 12.04 -10.24
CA ARG A 295 -14.45 12.36 -11.68
C ARG A 295 -15.20 11.27 -12.47
N PRO A 296 -16.26 11.62 -13.21
CA PRO A 296 -17.11 10.63 -13.90
C PRO A 296 -16.46 10.08 -15.18
N SER A 297 -16.66 8.78 -15.42
CA SER A 297 -16.39 8.08 -16.70
C SER A 297 -17.53 7.10 -17.01
N PRO A 298 -18.74 7.59 -17.39
CA PRO A 298 -19.96 6.78 -17.40
C PRO A 298 -19.87 5.55 -18.32
N ASP A 299 -19.23 5.69 -19.47
CA ASP A 299 -19.13 4.61 -20.46
C ASP A 299 -18.26 3.44 -19.94
N ALA A 300 -17.08 3.76 -19.39
CA ALA A 300 -16.19 2.78 -18.78
C ALA A 300 -16.82 2.11 -17.54
N ASP A 301 -17.55 2.88 -16.73
CA ASP A 301 -18.22 2.35 -15.53
C ASP A 301 -19.31 1.33 -15.92
N GLN A 302 -20.02 1.57 -17.02
CA GLN A 302 -21.10 0.70 -17.50
C GLN A 302 -20.54 -0.61 -18.09
N GLU A 303 -19.49 -0.54 -18.92
CA GLU A 303 -18.80 -1.71 -19.49
C GLU A 303 -18.35 -2.69 -18.40
N ILE A 304 -17.81 -2.17 -17.29
CA ILE A 304 -17.34 -2.99 -16.17
C ILE A 304 -18.51 -3.63 -15.41
N VAL A 305 -19.58 -2.87 -15.16
CA VAL A 305 -20.78 -3.42 -14.50
C VAL A 305 -21.39 -4.55 -15.32
N ASP A 306 -21.37 -4.42 -16.65
CA ASP A 306 -21.87 -5.44 -17.56
C ASP A 306 -20.95 -6.66 -17.60
N ALA A 307 -19.62 -6.47 -17.65
CA ALA A 307 -18.65 -7.57 -17.53
C ALA A 307 -18.81 -8.37 -16.22
N ILE A 308 -18.97 -7.69 -15.08
CA ILE A 308 -19.21 -8.35 -13.78
C ILE A 308 -20.50 -9.20 -13.80
N ARG A 309 -21.54 -8.72 -14.48
CA ARG A 309 -22.81 -9.47 -14.61
C ARG A 309 -22.67 -10.69 -15.51
N GLU A 310 -21.88 -10.59 -16.58
CA GLU A 310 -21.61 -11.70 -17.48
C GLU A 310 -20.80 -12.82 -16.82
N GLU A 311 -19.85 -12.48 -15.96
CA GLU A 311 -19.00 -13.45 -15.24
C GLU A 311 -19.67 -14.08 -14.00
N ALA A 312 -20.71 -13.43 -13.46
CA ALA A 312 -21.39 -13.87 -12.23
C ALA A 312 -21.82 -15.35 -12.22
N PRO A 313 -22.35 -15.97 -13.30
CA PRO A 313 -22.74 -17.38 -13.31
C PRO A 313 -21.58 -18.35 -13.07
N GLN A 314 -20.36 -17.96 -13.44
CA GLN A 314 -19.16 -18.80 -13.33
C GLN A 314 -18.39 -18.55 -12.01
N SER A 315 -18.71 -17.47 -11.30
CA SER A 315 -18.00 -17.02 -10.09
C SER A 315 -17.84 -18.11 -9.01
N ARG A 316 -18.91 -18.88 -8.73
CA ARG A 316 -18.87 -19.99 -7.76
C ARG A 316 -17.95 -21.12 -8.20
N ARG A 317 -17.89 -21.41 -9.50
CA ARG A 317 -16.98 -22.43 -10.05
C ARG A 317 -15.53 -21.98 -9.90
N ASN A 318 -15.24 -20.70 -10.17
CA ASN A 318 -13.92 -20.13 -10.01
C ASN A 318 -13.46 -20.17 -8.54
N ALA A 319 -14.33 -19.82 -7.59
CA ALA A 319 -14.04 -19.94 -6.16
C ALA A 319 -13.71 -21.39 -5.73
N LEU A 320 -14.39 -22.39 -6.29
CA LEU A 320 -14.07 -23.81 -6.04
C LEU A 320 -12.72 -24.23 -6.66
N LEU A 321 -12.35 -23.66 -7.82
CA LEU A 321 -11.03 -23.89 -8.42
C LEU A 321 -9.92 -23.25 -7.58
N GLU A 322 -10.15 -22.07 -7.01
CA GLU A 322 -9.23 -21.43 -6.06
C GLU A 322 -9.06 -22.30 -4.80
N LEU A 323 -10.14 -22.88 -4.25
CA LEU A 323 -10.02 -23.84 -3.13
C LEU A 323 -9.16 -25.06 -3.48
N ARG A 324 -9.28 -25.56 -4.72
CA ARG A 324 -8.43 -26.66 -5.21
C ARG A 324 -6.95 -26.25 -5.29
N LEU A 325 -6.66 -25.02 -5.72
CA LEU A 325 -5.31 -24.46 -5.74
C LEU A 325 -4.70 -24.41 -4.33
N LEU A 326 -5.49 -24.06 -3.32
CA LEU A 326 -5.06 -23.93 -1.92
C LEU A 326 -4.89 -25.28 -1.20
N LEU A 327 -5.34 -26.40 -1.77
CA LEU A 327 -5.34 -27.71 -1.10
C LEU A 327 -3.96 -28.14 -0.56
N PRO A 328 -2.84 -28.02 -1.31
CA PRO A 328 -1.54 -28.43 -0.77
C PRO A 328 -1.08 -27.55 0.40
N ALA A 329 -1.45 -26.27 0.44
CA ALA A 329 -1.19 -25.40 1.58
C ALA A 329 -1.95 -25.88 2.82
N PHE A 330 -3.24 -26.22 2.69
CA PHE A 330 -4.01 -26.78 3.81
C PHE A 330 -3.43 -28.10 4.32
N VAL A 331 -2.98 -28.98 3.44
CA VAL A 331 -2.35 -30.26 3.81
C VAL A 331 -1.06 -30.03 4.59
N LEU A 332 -0.17 -29.15 4.12
CA LEU A 332 1.09 -28.86 4.81
C LEU A 332 0.88 -28.18 6.16
N VAL A 333 -0.07 -27.25 6.26
CA VAL A 333 -0.46 -26.62 7.52
C VAL A 333 -1.01 -27.66 8.51
N GLY A 334 -1.89 -28.56 8.06
CA GLY A 334 -2.44 -29.62 8.89
C GLY A 334 -1.35 -30.59 9.40
N ALA A 335 -0.42 -30.98 8.53
CA ALA A 335 0.72 -31.82 8.90
C ALA A 335 1.63 -31.13 9.93
N LEU A 336 1.93 -29.84 9.72
CA LEU A 336 2.74 -29.05 10.67
C LEU A 336 2.02 -28.90 12.01
N PHE A 337 0.72 -28.63 12.02
CA PHE A 337 -0.07 -28.55 13.26
C PHE A 337 -0.05 -29.87 14.04
N PHE A 338 -0.16 -31.01 13.35
CA PHE A 338 -0.04 -32.33 13.97
C PHE A 338 1.35 -32.56 14.59
N LEU A 339 2.42 -32.15 13.90
CA LEU A 339 3.79 -32.24 14.43
C LEU A 339 4.00 -31.36 15.66
N LEU A 340 3.50 -30.12 15.62
CA LEU A 340 3.59 -29.18 16.73
C LEU A 340 2.77 -29.62 17.95
N SER A 341 1.63 -30.29 17.75
CA SER A 341 0.80 -30.82 18.84
C SER A 341 1.30 -32.16 19.41
N SER A 342 2.30 -32.78 18.78
CA SER A 342 2.91 -34.02 19.24
C SER A 342 3.95 -33.79 20.35
N SER A 343 4.48 -34.88 20.93
CA SER A 343 5.58 -34.83 21.91
C SER A 343 6.87 -34.18 21.38
N TYR A 344 6.98 -33.96 20.06
CA TYR A 344 8.11 -33.27 19.42
C TYR A 344 7.96 -31.74 19.32
N GLY A 345 6.79 -31.18 19.66
CA GLY A 345 6.48 -29.75 19.47
C GLY A 345 7.45 -28.81 20.19
N THR A 346 7.77 -29.10 21.46
CA THR A 346 8.68 -28.27 22.26
C THR A 346 10.10 -28.28 21.72
N ALA A 347 10.58 -29.43 21.26
CA ALA A 347 11.89 -29.57 20.62
C ALA A 347 11.94 -28.82 19.28
N PHE A 348 10.85 -28.88 18.50
CA PHE A 348 10.73 -28.13 17.25
C PHE A 348 10.78 -26.63 17.50
N GLU A 349 10.01 -26.10 18.45
CA GLU A 349 10.01 -24.66 18.76
C GLU A 349 11.39 -24.17 19.21
N ALA A 350 12.10 -24.95 20.03
CA ALA A 350 13.46 -24.62 20.44
C ALA A 350 14.41 -24.56 19.24
N HIS A 351 14.31 -25.52 18.32
CA HIS A 351 15.13 -25.55 17.10
C HIS A 351 14.78 -24.41 16.14
N ALA A 352 13.49 -24.16 15.89
CA ALA A 352 13.01 -23.06 15.06
C ALA A 352 13.49 -21.71 15.61
N ARG A 353 13.38 -21.51 16.93
CA ARG A 353 13.87 -20.31 17.60
C ARG A 353 15.39 -20.14 17.42
N ALA A 354 16.17 -21.22 17.49
CA ALA A 354 17.61 -21.18 17.26
C ALA A 354 17.97 -20.77 15.83
N VAL A 355 17.24 -21.28 14.82
CA VAL A 355 17.45 -20.91 13.41
C VAL A 355 17.05 -19.46 13.14
N LEU A 356 15.91 -19.02 13.68
CA LEU A 356 15.41 -17.67 13.44
C LEU A 356 16.30 -16.60 14.08
N HIS A 357 16.93 -16.86 15.23
CA HIS A 357 17.85 -15.94 15.91
C HIS A 357 19.27 -15.90 15.31
N TRP A 358 19.47 -16.46 14.12
CA TRP A 358 20.75 -16.38 13.45
C TRP A 358 21.12 -14.93 13.13
N SER A 359 22.22 -14.46 13.72
CA SER A 359 22.80 -13.13 13.50
C SER A 359 24.23 -13.28 12.96
N PRO A 360 24.48 -13.03 11.66
CA PRO A 360 25.80 -13.21 11.07
C PRO A 360 26.79 -12.10 11.43
N VAL A 361 26.33 -10.85 11.56
CA VAL A 361 27.18 -9.67 11.81
C VAL A 361 26.40 -8.64 12.62
N GLY A 362 26.89 -8.18 13.76
CA GLY A 362 26.20 -7.13 14.53
C GLY A 362 24.89 -7.60 15.19
N HIS A 363 23.89 -6.72 15.24
CA HIS A 363 22.66 -6.90 16.02
C HIS A 363 21.39 -7.05 15.19
N TRP A 364 21.46 -7.57 13.96
CA TRP A 364 20.31 -7.79 13.06
C TRP A 364 20.06 -9.29 12.82
N GLU A 365 18.80 -9.66 12.59
CA GLU A 365 18.34 -11.05 12.50
C GLU A 365 17.67 -11.34 11.14
N PRO A 366 18.46 -11.53 10.06
CA PRO A 366 17.94 -11.58 8.70
C PRO A 366 16.93 -12.71 8.47
N VAL A 367 17.13 -13.88 9.07
CA VAL A 367 16.21 -15.02 8.93
C VAL A 367 14.87 -14.71 9.58
N TRP A 368 14.87 -14.10 10.77
CA TRP A 368 13.66 -13.63 11.41
C TRP A 368 12.95 -12.57 10.55
N GLY A 369 13.71 -11.61 10.01
CA GLY A 369 13.19 -10.58 9.11
C GLY A 369 12.50 -11.15 7.87
N LEU A 370 13.11 -12.11 7.20
CA LEU A 370 12.47 -12.80 6.07
C LEU A 370 11.16 -13.47 6.50
N CYS A 371 11.14 -14.12 7.66
CA CYS A 371 9.91 -14.70 8.20
C CYS A 371 8.86 -13.65 8.54
N THR A 372 9.23 -12.45 9.00
CA THR A 372 8.30 -11.33 9.22
C THR A 372 7.60 -10.93 7.92
N ALA A 373 8.36 -10.75 6.84
CA ALA A 373 7.81 -10.43 5.53
C ALA A 373 6.93 -11.56 4.98
N LEU A 374 7.37 -12.81 5.09
CA LEU A 374 6.60 -13.98 4.64
C LEU A 374 5.30 -14.17 5.42
N ALA A 375 5.33 -14.04 6.75
CA ALA A 375 4.13 -14.13 7.57
C ALA A 375 3.14 -13.01 7.23
N GLY A 376 3.64 -11.78 7.03
CA GLY A 376 2.85 -10.66 6.55
C GLY A 376 2.18 -10.93 5.21
N TRP A 377 2.94 -11.44 4.23
CA TRP A 377 2.45 -11.80 2.90
C TRP A 377 1.39 -12.90 2.94
N VAL A 378 1.66 -13.99 3.67
CA VAL A 378 0.74 -15.14 3.80
C VAL A 378 -0.55 -14.72 4.48
N ILE A 379 -0.48 -14.05 5.63
CA ILE A 379 -1.67 -13.70 6.40
C ILE A 379 -2.48 -12.63 5.66
N GLY A 380 -1.82 -11.64 5.05
CA GLY A 380 -2.50 -10.63 4.23
C GLY A 380 -3.23 -11.26 3.04
N GLY A 381 -2.57 -12.15 2.30
CA GLY A 381 -3.18 -12.90 1.20
C GLY A 381 -4.31 -13.83 1.65
N ALA A 382 -4.16 -14.48 2.82
CA ALA A 382 -5.19 -15.34 3.39
C ALA A 382 -6.47 -14.57 3.76
N ILE A 383 -6.35 -13.36 4.32
CA ILE A 383 -7.52 -12.51 4.61
C ILE A 383 -8.25 -12.16 3.31
N GLY A 384 -7.51 -11.78 2.27
CA GLY A 384 -8.07 -11.46 0.95
C GLY A 384 -8.76 -12.66 0.29
N TRP A 385 -8.08 -13.80 0.21
CA TRP A 385 -8.66 -15.02 -0.36
C TRP A 385 -9.85 -15.54 0.42
N MET A 386 -9.80 -15.50 1.75
CA MET A 386 -10.94 -15.92 2.59
C MET A 386 -12.16 -15.05 2.29
N THR A 387 -11.97 -13.73 2.25
CA THR A 387 -13.04 -12.78 1.90
C THR A 387 -13.59 -13.05 0.50
N ARG A 388 -12.70 -13.22 -0.49
CA ARG A 388 -13.05 -13.51 -1.88
C ARG A 388 -13.85 -14.80 -2.00
N ILE A 389 -13.34 -15.91 -1.47
CA ILE A 389 -13.96 -17.25 -1.61
C ILE A 389 -15.29 -17.30 -0.86
N ILE A 390 -15.30 -16.95 0.44
CA ILE A 390 -16.52 -17.02 1.26
C ILE A 390 -17.57 -16.05 0.72
N GLY A 391 -17.18 -14.82 0.42
CA GLY A 391 -18.08 -13.81 -0.15
C GLY A 391 -18.67 -14.27 -1.48
N THR A 392 -17.85 -14.86 -2.37
CA THR A 392 -18.33 -15.32 -3.69
C THR A 392 -19.28 -16.50 -3.58
N LEU A 393 -19.02 -17.44 -2.67
CA LEU A 393 -19.92 -18.56 -2.42
C LEU A 393 -21.27 -18.11 -1.86
N LEU A 394 -21.26 -17.17 -0.90
CA LEU A 394 -22.46 -16.62 -0.26
C LEU A 394 -23.29 -15.75 -1.22
N LEU A 395 -22.65 -14.82 -1.93
CA LEU A 395 -23.32 -13.82 -2.77
C LEU A 395 -23.64 -14.32 -4.18
N GLY A 396 -22.98 -15.39 -4.64
CA GLY A 396 -23.13 -15.91 -6.01
C GLY A 396 -22.57 -14.99 -7.10
N LYS A 397 -21.77 -14.00 -6.71
CA LYS A 397 -21.03 -13.08 -7.57
C LYS A 397 -19.68 -12.80 -6.94
N GLU A 398 -18.69 -12.38 -7.74
CA GLU A 398 -17.36 -12.06 -7.24
C GLU A 398 -17.42 -10.98 -6.15
N ALA A 399 -16.95 -11.32 -4.96
CA ALA A 399 -17.05 -10.44 -3.79
C ALA A 399 -15.88 -9.48 -3.62
N LEU A 400 -14.68 -9.88 -4.07
CA LEU A 400 -13.44 -9.12 -3.96
C LEU A 400 -12.54 -9.49 -5.13
N GLY A 401 -11.95 -8.51 -5.81
CA GLY A 401 -11.10 -8.73 -6.98
C GLY A 401 -9.80 -9.46 -6.61
N MET A 402 -9.27 -10.28 -7.52
CA MET A 402 -7.99 -10.95 -7.28
C MET A 402 -6.83 -9.94 -7.12
N GLY A 403 -6.93 -8.77 -7.76
CA GLY A 403 -6.02 -7.64 -7.56
C GLY A 403 -5.90 -7.23 -6.09
N ASP A 404 -7.04 -7.06 -5.40
CA ASP A 404 -7.08 -6.66 -3.99
C ASP A 404 -6.38 -7.67 -3.08
N VAL A 405 -6.51 -8.97 -3.36
CA VAL A 405 -5.81 -10.03 -2.63
C VAL A 405 -4.29 -9.88 -2.75
N HIS A 406 -3.78 -9.53 -3.94
CA HIS A 406 -2.35 -9.28 -4.14
C HIS A 406 -1.88 -7.99 -3.46
N ILE A 407 -2.71 -6.93 -3.45
CA ILE A 407 -2.41 -5.70 -2.71
C ILE A 407 -2.29 -6.01 -1.22
N MET A 408 -3.23 -6.76 -0.65
CA MET A 408 -3.23 -7.17 0.76
C MET A 408 -1.99 -7.99 1.11
N ALA A 409 -1.62 -8.95 0.27
CA ALA A 409 -0.42 -9.76 0.47
C ALA A 409 0.86 -8.90 0.38
N ALA A 410 0.97 -8.03 -0.63
CA ALA A 410 2.11 -7.15 -0.82
C ALA A 410 2.27 -6.14 0.33
N ALA A 411 1.18 -5.50 0.75
CA ALA A 411 1.17 -4.58 1.89
C ALA A 411 1.58 -5.30 3.19
N GLY A 412 1.09 -6.52 3.39
CA GLY A 412 1.46 -7.36 4.53
C GLY A 412 2.95 -7.67 4.58
N ALA A 413 3.59 -7.91 3.43
CA ALA A 413 5.00 -8.23 3.36
C ALA A 413 5.92 -7.12 3.89
N VAL A 414 5.51 -5.86 3.75
CA VAL A 414 6.30 -4.70 4.21
C VAL A 414 5.81 -4.20 5.57
N ALA A 415 4.52 -3.93 5.69
CA ALA A 415 3.95 -3.25 6.86
C ALA A 415 3.52 -4.21 7.99
N GLY A 416 3.48 -5.51 7.70
CA GLY A 416 3.00 -6.55 8.61
C GLY A 416 1.50 -6.84 8.48
N TRP A 417 1.10 -8.04 8.88
CA TRP A 417 -0.29 -8.48 8.79
C TRP A 417 -1.31 -7.64 9.60
N PRO A 418 -0.97 -7.01 10.74
CA PRO A 418 -1.94 -6.20 11.49
C PRO A 418 -2.36 -4.95 10.73
N VAL A 419 -1.44 -4.36 9.98
CA VAL A 419 -1.74 -3.23 9.08
C VAL A 419 -2.76 -3.65 8.04
N VAL A 420 -2.62 -4.84 7.47
CA VAL A 420 -3.56 -5.38 6.48
C VAL A 420 -4.93 -5.64 7.12
N LEU A 421 -4.96 -6.29 8.28
CA LEU A 421 -6.22 -6.61 8.95
C LEU A 421 -6.99 -5.34 9.33
N ILE A 422 -6.34 -4.40 10.04
CA ILE A 422 -6.96 -3.15 10.47
C ILE A 422 -7.33 -2.30 9.25
N GLY A 423 -6.40 -2.17 8.30
CA GLY A 423 -6.59 -1.34 7.13
C GLY A 423 -7.66 -1.86 6.19
N PHE A 424 -7.87 -3.18 6.08
CA PHE A 424 -8.95 -3.77 5.30
C PHE A 424 -10.34 -3.35 5.81
N PHE A 425 -10.58 -3.46 7.12
CA PHE A 425 -11.84 -3.00 7.70
C PHE A 425 -11.99 -1.48 7.63
N LEU A 426 -10.90 -0.75 7.84
CA LEU A 426 -10.91 0.71 7.72
C LEU A 426 -11.21 1.17 6.29
N ALA A 427 -10.67 0.48 5.28
CA ALA A 427 -10.93 0.76 3.87
C ALA A 427 -12.41 0.64 3.53
N ALA A 428 -13.13 -0.34 4.09
CA ALA A 428 -14.58 -0.46 3.90
C ALA A 428 -15.34 0.77 4.45
N VAL A 429 -14.95 1.27 5.62
CA VAL A 429 -15.54 2.50 6.21
C VAL A 429 -15.21 3.72 5.35
N LEU A 430 -13.95 3.86 4.92
CA LEU A 430 -13.52 5.00 4.09
C LEU A 430 -14.20 5.00 2.73
N ALA A 431 -14.32 3.84 2.09
CA ALA A 431 -15.04 3.67 0.83
C ALA A 431 -16.52 4.07 0.96
N LEU A 432 -17.18 3.68 2.05
CA LEU A 432 -18.55 4.08 2.33
C LEU A 432 -18.69 5.60 2.49
N LEU A 433 -17.78 6.23 3.25
CA LEU A 433 -17.74 7.70 3.38
C LEU A 433 -17.50 8.38 2.03
N GLY A 434 -16.60 7.84 1.22
CA GLY A 434 -16.35 8.31 -0.15
C GLY A 434 -17.61 8.23 -1.02
N LEU A 435 -18.32 7.11 -0.98
CA LEU A 435 -19.57 6.89 -1.69
C LEU A 435 -20.66 7.88 -1.27
N ILE A 436 -20.80 8.19 0.02
CA ILE A 436 -21.75 9.19 0.51
C ILE A 436 -21.46 10.55 -0.14
N VAL A 437 -20.18 10.97 -0.18
CA VAL A 437 -19.80 12.25 -0.81
C VAL A 437 -20.06 12.22 -2.32
N ILE A 438 -19.71 11.14 -3.00
CA ILE A 438 -19.94 10.97 -4.45
C ILE A 438 -21.44 11.01 -4.77
N HIS A 439 -22.27 10.37 -3.96
CA HIS A 439 -23.72 10.38 -4.08
C HIS A 439 -24.30 11.81 -3.97
N PHE A 440 -23.85 12.59 -2.98
CA PHE A 440 -24.27 14.00 -2.84
C PHE A 440 -23.83 14.87 -4.03
N ARG A 441 -22.79 14.47 -4.76
CA ARG A 441 -22.35 15.13 -6.00
C ARG A 441 -23.14 14.66 -7.24
N ARG A 442 -24.18 13.83 -7.07
CA ARG A 442 -25.03 13.25 -8.11
C ARG A 442 -24.23 12.51 -9.20
N GLN A 443 -23.17 11.83 -8.80
CA GLN A 443 -22.38 10.98 -9.68
C GLN A 443 -22.72 9.51 -9.40
N SER A 444 -22.91 8.71 -10.43
CA SER A 444 -23.03 7.24 -10.33
C SER A 444 -21.77 6.63 -10.93
N ARG A 445 -20.98 5.95 -10.10
CA ARG A 445 -19.72 5.32 -10.51
C ARG A 445 -19.52 4.02 -9.76
N ALA A 446 -19.03 2.99 -10.45
CA ALA A 446 -18.45 1.82 -9.79
C ALA A 446 -17.18 2.25 -9.08
N LEU A 447 -17.13 2.12 -7.74
CA LEU A 447 -16.00 2.62 -6.96
C LEU A 447 -14.87 1.57 -6.94
N PRO A 448 -13.70 1.84 -7.56
CA PRO A 448 -12.55 0.96 -7.43
C PRO A 448 -12.11 0.89 -5.96
N TYR A 449 -11.84 -0.31 -5.47
CA TYR A 449 -11.60 -0.55 -4.04
C TYR A 449 -10.12 -0.35 -3.63
N GLY A 450 -9.18 -0.57 -4.56
CA GLY A 450 -7.74 -0.46 -4.34
C GLY A 450 -7.27 0.87 -3.71
N PRO A 451 -7.77 2.05 -4.14
CA PRO A 451 -7.40 3.32 -3.52
C PRO A 451 -7.80 3.44 -2.04
N TRP A 452 -8.95 2.85 -1.67
CA TRP A 452 -9.43 2.85 -0.29
C TRP A 452 -8.66 1.86 0.56
N LEU A 453 -8.27 0.72 0.00
CA LEU A 453 -7.31 -0.21 0.62
C LEU A 453 -5.97 0.46 0.89
N ALA A 454 -5.40 1.15 -0.10
CA ALA A 454 -4.14 1.89 0.04
C ALA A 454 -4.23 2.91 1.19
N LEU A 455 -5.30 3.70 1.26
CA LEU A 455 -5.51 4.67 2.33
C LEU A 455 -5.75 3.99 3.69
N GLY A 456 -6.53 2.92 3.73
CA GLY A 456 -6.77 2.12 4.93
C GLY A 456 -5.49 1.54 5.52
N PHE A 457 -4.65 0.92 4.67
CA PHE A 457 -3.32 0.44 5.07
C PHE A 457 -2.42 1.56 5.53
N PHE A 458 -2.46 2.73 4.87
CA PHE A 458 -1.64 3.86 5.28
C PHE A 458 -2.02 4.36 6.68
N ILE A 459 -3.31 4.57 6.95
CA ILE A 459 -3.78 4.96 8.28
C ILE A 459 -3.44 3.91 9.33
N ALA A 460 -3.65 2.63 9.02
CA ALA A 460 -3.30 1.53 9.90
C ALA A 460 -1.78 1.50 10.18
N SER A 461 -0.93 1.74 9.18
CA SER A 461 0.53 1.76 9.37
C SER A 461 0.99 2.86 10.33
N VAL A 462 0.30 4.01 10.32
CA VAL A 462 0.60 5.17 11.17
C VAL A 462 0.12 4.95 12.60
N TYR A 463 -1.08 4.39 12.80
CA TYR A 463 -1.72 4.33 14.12
C TYR A 463 -1.89 2.92 14.71
N GLN A 464 -1.43 1.86 14.05
CA GLN A 464 -1.65 0.49 14.51
C GLN A 464 -1.24 0.26 15.97
N ASP A 465 -0.13 0.82 16.47
CA ASP A 465 0.24 0.64 17.88
C ASP A 465 -0.81 1.18 18.83
N ARG A 466 -1.33 2.38 18.54
CA ARG A 466 -2.37 3.00 19.35
C ARG A 466 -3.68 2.22 19.27
N ILE A 467 -4.01 1.74 18.07
CA ILE A 467 -5.20 0.91 17.86
C ILE A 467 -5.08 -0.40 18.63
N LEU A 468 -3.95 -1.10 18.52
CA LEU A 468 -3.71 -2.37 19.20
C LEU A 468 -3.64 -2.21 20.72
N LEU A 469 -3.05 -1.12 21.21
CA LEU A 469 -3.08 -0.76 22.63
C LEU A 469 -4.50 -0.48 23.11
N PHE A 470 -5.27 0.32 22.38
CA PHE A 470 -6.65 0.66 22.71
C PHE A 470 -7.54 -0.60 22.76
N LEU A 471 -7.38 -1.49 21.78
CA LEU A 471 -8.13 -2.75 21.71
C LEU A 471 -7.65 -3.81 22.71
N GLN A 472 -6.57 -3.54 23.47
CA GLN A 472 -5.90 -4.52 24.33
C GLN A 472 -5.56 -5.82 23.59
N ALA A 473 -5.31 -5.73 22.28
CA ALA A 473 -5.16 -6.88 21.39
C ALA A 473 -3.68 -7.28 21.21
N ARG A 474 -2.76 -6.69 22.01
CA ARG A 474 -1.33 -6.97 21.89
C ARG A 474 -0.92 -8.40 22.23
N TRP A 475 -1.70 -9.09 23.07
CA TRP A 475 -1.45 -10.49 23.42
C TRP A 475 -1.46 -11.43 22.20
N LEU A 476 -2.14 -11.04 21.10
CA LEU A 476 -2.13 -11.78 19.83
C LEU A 476 -0.73 -11.87 19.18
N PHE A 477 0.23 -11.08 19.65
CA PHE A 477 1.61 -11.04 19.13
C PHE A 477 2.64 -11.68 20.06
N GLU A 478 2.29 -11.91 21.32
CA GLU A 478 3.23 -12.37 22.36
C GLU A 478 3.21 -13.90 22.59
N HIS A 479 2.19 -14.59 22.07
CA HIS A 479 1.94 -16.03 22.21
C HIS A 479 1.67 -16.63 20.83
#